data_AF-A0A3S1F1Z2-F1
#
_entry.id   AF-A0A3S1F1Z2-F1
#
_cell.length_a   1.000
_cell.length_b   1.000
_cell.length_c   1.000
_cell.angle_alpha   90.00
_cell.angle_beta   90.00
_cell.angle_gamma   90.00
#
_symmetry.space_group_name_H-M   'P 1'
#
loop_
_entity.id
_entity.type
_entity.pdbx_description
1 polymer ?
#
loop_
_entity_poly.entity_id
_entity_poly.type
_entity_poly.pdbx_seq_one_letter_code
_entity_poly.pdbx_strand_id
1 'polypeptide(L)' 'MPQSRHSTTPPKEAKLFRNNRSQAVRIPVEFELPGEKVLISREGDRLVIEPVRKPGLTALLAQWA' A
#
# COMPACT_ATOMS: atom_id res chain seq x y z
N MET A 1 -10.52 -0.69 -20.75
CA MET A 1 -10.19 -0.27 -19.36
C MET A 1 -9.99 -1.53 -18.54
N PRO A 2 -8.82 -1.79 -17.93
CA PRO A 2 -8.69 -2.95 -17.06
C PRO A 2 -9.41 -2.62 -15.75
N GLN A 3 -10.59 -3.19 -15.56
CA GLN A 3 -11.26 -3.15 -14.26
C GLN A 3 -10.40 -3.99 -13.31
N SER A 4 -9.71 -3.33 -12.38
CA SER A 4 -9.03 -3.99 -11.28
C SER A 4 -10.08 -4.80 -10.53
N ARG A 5 -10.03 -6.14 -10.66
CA ARG A 5 -10.85 -7.04 -9.86
C ARG A 5 -10.44 -6.85 -8.41
N HIS A 6 -11.23 -6.09 -7.65
CA HIS A 6 -11.10 -6.03 -6.20
C HIS A 6 -11.53 -7.39 -5.65
N SER A 7 -10.55 -8.25 -5.40
CA SER A 7 -10.77 -9.43 -4.57
C SER A 7 -11.09 -8.92 -3.16
N THR A 8 -12.33 -9.03 -2.73
CA THR A 8 -12.72 -8.68 -1.35
C THR A 8 -12.15 -9.72 -0.40
N THR A 9 -10.93 -9.51 0.07
CA THR A 9 -10.38 -10.28 1.19
C THR A 9 -11.08 -9.80 2.47
N PRO A 10 -11.67 -10.71 3.27
CA PRO A 10 -12.31 -10.31 4.52
C PRO A 10 -11.28 -9.67 5.48
N PRO A 11 -11.69 -8.71 6.33
CA PRO A 11 -10.78 -8.08 7.27
C PRO A 11 -10.20 -9.12 8.23
N LYS A 12 -8.91 -8.97 8.55
CA LYS A 12 -8.20 -9.88 9.44
C LYS A 12 -7.52 -9.08 10.54
N GLU A 13 -7.59 -9.60 11.77
CA GLU A 13 -6.89 -8.99 12.89
C GLU A 13 -5.38 -9.14 12.71
N ALA A 14 -4.65 -8.05 12.91
CA ALA A 14 -3.19 -8.01 12.82
C ALA A 14 -2.61 -7.48 14.12
N LYS A 15 -1.45 -8.03 14.52
CA LYS A 15 -0.77 -7.63 15.75
C LYS A 15 -0.01 -6.33 15.56
N LEU A 16 -0.31 -5.34 16.40
CA LEU A 16 0.50 -4.13 16.56
C LEU A 16 1.74 -4.44 17.41
N PHE A 17 2.88 -3.89 17.01
CA PHE A 17 4.11 -3.98 17.76
C PHE A 17 4.90 -2.67 17.66
N ARG A 18 5.96 -2.55 18.48
CA ARG A 18 6.86 -1.40 18.45
C ARG A 18 8.13 -1.78 17.70
N ASN A 19 8.57 -0.92 16.79
CA ASN A 19 9.89 -0.97 16.16
C ASN A 19 10.66 0.28 16.61
N ASN A 20 11.51 0.14 17.63
CA ASN A 20 12.16 1.27 18.29
C ASN A 20 11.14 2.33 18.76
N ARG A 21 11.19 3.53 18.16
CA ARG A 21 10.30 4.66 18.48
C ARG A 21 9.02 4.68 17.65
N SER A 22 8.86 3.81 16.65
CA SER A 22 7.66 3.75 15.81
C SER A 22 6.77 2.55 16.16
N GLN A 23 5.49 2.67 15.79
CA GLN A 23 4.54 1.56 15.81
C GLN A 23 4.51 0.90 14.44
N ALA A 24 4.37 -0.42 14.42
CA ALA A 24 4.35 -1.22 13.21
C ALA A 24 3.23 -2.28 13.29
N VAL A 25 2.75 -2.69 12.12
CA VAL A 25 1.78 -3.77 11.92
C VAL A 25 2.48 -4.88 11.13
N ARG A 26 2.28 -6.14 11.53
CA ARG A 26 2.67 -7.27 10.67
C ARG A 26 1.59 -7.43 9.61
N ILE A 27 1.94 -7.20 8.36
CA ILE A 27 1.05 -7.39 7.22
C ILE A 27 0.99 -8.89 6.91
N PRO A 28 -0.16 -9.56 7.03
CA PRO A 28 -0.32 -10.95 6.61
C PRO A 28 -0.10 -11.10 5.10
N VAL A 29 0.37 -12.27 4.66
CA VAL A 29 0.77 -12.52 3.26
C VAL A 29 -0.35 -12.25 2.25
N GLU A 30 -1.61 -12.44 2.64
CA GLU A 30 -2.76 -12.15 1.77
C GLU A 30 -3.00 -10.65 1.52
N PHE A 31 -2.38 -9.77 2.33
CA PHE A 31 -2.45 -8.32 2.20
C PHE A 31 -1.11 -7.70 1.80
N GLU A 32 -0.15 -8.52 1.35
CA GLU A 32 1.17 -8.04 0.93
C GLU A 32 1.04 -7.03 -0.23
N LEU A 33 1.69 -5.88 -0.07
CA LEU A 33 1.71 -4.83 -1.08
C LEU A 33 2.96 -4.96 -1.96
N PRO A 34 2.85 -4.72 -3.27
CA PRO A 34 4.00 -4.79 -4.15
C PRO A 34 4.98 -3.63 -3.88
N GLY A 35 6.27 -3.94 -3.94
CA GLY A 35 7.36 -2.97 -3.82
C GLY A 35 7.90 -2.81 -2.40
N GLU A 36 8.76 -1.81 -2.21
CA GLU A 36 9.49 -1.59 -0.94
C GLU A 36 8.96 -0.39 -0.14
N LYS A 37 8.14 0.46 -0.77
CA LYS A 37 7.66 1.72 -0.20
C LYS A 37 6.17 1.84 -0.35
N VAL A 38 5.54 2.39 0.68
CA VAL A 38 4.10 2.65 0.73
C VAL A 38 3.83 4.09 1.12
N LEU A 39 2.73 4.64 0.62
CA LEU A 39 2.13 5.88 1.10
C LEU A 39 1.13 5.51 2.19
N ILE A 40 1.09 6.32 3.25
CA ILE A 40 0.14 6.16 4.35
C ILE A 40 -0.66 7.46 4.45
N SER A 41 -1.98 7.37 4.31
CA SER A 41 -2.92 8.45 4.57
C SER A 41 -3.88 8.05 5.68
N ARG A 42 -4.53 9.04 6.30
CA ARG A 42 -5.51 8.84 7.36
C ARG A 42 -6.85 9.40 6.92
N GLU A 43 -7.88 8.56 6.97
CA GLU A 43 -9.27 8.93 6.69
C GLU A 43 -10.12 8.64 7.93
N GLY A 44 -10.31 9.69 8.75
CA GLY A 44 -10.91 9.56 10.08
C GLY A 44 -10.12 8.57 10.95
N ASP A 45 -10.78 7.49 11.38
CA ASP A 45 -10.18 6.44 12.20
C ASP A 45 -9.44 5.36 11.40
N ARG A 46 -9.44 5.45 10.07
CA ARG A 46 -8.82 4.46 9.18
C ARG A 46 -7.44 4.94 8.71
N LEU A 47 -6.48 4.02 8.67
CA LEU A 47 -5.22 4.21 7.96
C LEU A 47 -5.32 3.53 6.60
N VAL A 48 -5.12 4.29 5.53
CA VAL A 48 -5.09 3.80 4.16
C VAL A 48 -3.62 3.69 3.75
N ILE A 49 -3.23 2.50 3.28
CA ILE A 49 -1.85 2.20 2.89
C ILE A 49 -1.86 1.81 1.42
N GLU A 50 -1.11 2.54 0.59
CA GLU A 50 -1.05 2.35 -0.85
C GLU A 50 0.39 2.12 -1.31
N PRO A 51 0.65 1.23 -2.29
CA PRO A 51 2.00 1.02 -2.80
C PRO A 51 2.48 2.24 -3.60
N VAL A 52 3.73 2.64 -3.39
CA VAL A 52 4.36 3.67 -4.23
C VAL A 52 4.62 3.07 -5.61
N ARG A 53 3.79 3.44 -6.59
CA ARG A 53 3.99 3.06 -7.99
C ARG A 53 5.12 3.91 -8.57
N LYS A 54 6.22 3.27 -8.97
CA LYS A 54 7.22 3.95 -9.81
C LYS A 54 6.55 4.32 -11.13
N PRO A 55 6.79 5.53 -11.68
CA PRO A 55 6.27 5.88 -12.99
C PRO A 55 6.74 4.82 -13.99
N GLY A 56 5.80 4.21 -14.70
CA GLY A 56 6.12 3.32 -15.82
C GLY A 56 6.90 4.09 -16.88
N LEU A 57 7.62 3.37 -17.75
CA LEU A 57 8.41 3.97 -18.83
C LEU A 57 7.63 5.04 -19.61
N THR A 58 6.34 4.82 -19.85
CA THR A 58 5.44 5.79 -20.51
C THR A 58 5.32 7.12 -19.76
N ALA A 59 5.13 7.08 -18.44
CA ALA A 59 5.07 8.30 -17.63
C ALA A 59 6.44 8.99 -17.55
N LEU A 60 7.52 8.19 -17.55
CA LEU A 60 8.88 8.71 -17.61
C LEU A 60 9.21 9.36 -18.96
N LEU A 61 8.59 8.95 -20.06
CA LEU A 61 8.79 9.56 -21.39
C LEU A 61 7.96 10.84 -21.54
N ALA A 62 6.75 10.89 -20.96
CA ALA A 62 5.86 12.05 -21.05
C ALA A 62 6.41 13.31 -20.35
N GLN A 63 7.33 13.20 -19.38
CA GLN A 63 8.00 14.35 -18.76
C GLN A 63 9.14 14.94 -19.63
N TRP A 64 9.55 14.26 -20.72
CA TRP A 64 10.63 14.69 -21.63
C TRP A 64 10.08 15.22 -22.97
N ALA A 65 8.77 15.19 -23.14
CA ALA A 65 8.06 15.82 -24.25
C ALA A 65 7.59 17.22 -23.82
#